data_AF-A0A1Y2B961-F1
#
_entry.id   AF-A0A1Y2B961-F1
#
_cell.length_a   1.000
_cell.length_b   1.000
_cell.length_c   1.000
_cell.angle_alpha   90.00
_cell.angle_beta   90.00
_cell.angle_gamma   90.00
#
_symmetry.space_group_name_H-M   'P 1'
#
loop_
_entity.id
_entity.type
_entity.pdbx_description
1 polymer ?
#
loop_
_entity_poly.entity_id
_entity_poly.type
_entity_poly.pdbx_seq_one_letter_code
_entity_poly.pdbx_strand_id
1 'polypeptide(L)'
;MRKFAVQVPEQVSRLLRSSLISTPPTWYQPALANPPPILPARRSRERPPFSWHGEPLTTGDLSRGPTRLSQLKKETQKQRYKPRVIKYEEDKIRTQFFRDYPFEALRATSLVEMRSIESEHAVKGSEWISLEQRGAYPTVEDLVEFVLNLRQMQGLSLSRAYKQATEEFVKLRARHEMATMAAEIEARHWGAEFPTEPFERFHNKLTENLDTNAPDLANKGKIRSVVKYKKPNRLFWSAQVPEEALPSDEYHAGKNYVHKWRLPAPPVMDTSSDSLLAAIDAKVGSPGLDGGKEKEKVEKEKLHEMDDTSFLHTILGGKKE
;
A
#
# COMPACT_ATOMS: atom_id res chain seq x y z
N MET A 1 -32.17 -29.87 32.36
CA MET A 1 -32.37 -30.17 30.93
C MET A 1 -31.80 -29.04 30.08
N ARG A 2 -30.92 -29.32 29.12
CA ARG A 2 -30.45 -28.31 28.16
C ARG A 2 -31.56 -28.09 27.14
N LYS A 3 -32.05 -26.86 27.02
CA LYS A 3 -33.03 -26.47 26.00
C LYS A 3 -32.26 -26.11 24.73
N PHE A 4 -32.47 -26.86 23.64
CA PHE A 4 -31.87 -26.54 22.35
C PHE A 4 -32.84 -25.70 21.52
N ALA A 5 -32.40 -24.52 21.08
CA ALA A 5 -33.23 -23.61 20.26
C ALA A 5 -33.73 -24.26 18.95
N VAL A 6 -32.95 -25.20 18.39
CA VAL A 6 -33.30 -25.93 17.15
C VAL A 6 -34.48 -26.90 17.37
N GLN A 7 -34.72 -27.35 18.61
CA GLN A 7 -35.75 -28.33 18.95
C GLN A 7 -37.08 -27.70 19.39
N VAL A 8 -37.22 -26.38 19.27
CA VAL A 8 -38.44 -25.65 19.64
C VAL A 8 -39.71 -26.18 18.92
N PRO A 9 -39.73 -26.44 17.59
CA PRO A 9 -40.91 -27.02 16.95
C PRO A 9 -41.21 -28.43 17.46
N GLU A 10 -40.19 -29.23 17.79
CA GLU A 10 -40.38 -30.57 18.35
C GLU A 10 -40.94 -30.52 19.79
N GLN A 11 -40.54 -29.53 20.59
CA GLN A 11 -41.11 -29.35 21.92
C GLN A 11 -42.57 -28.92 21.86
N VAL A 12 -42.92 -28.00 20.96
CA VAL A 12 -44.30 -27.57 20.76
C VAL A 12 -45.17 -28.70 20.20
N SER A 13 -44.65 -29.50 19.27
CA SER A 13 -45.38 -30.68 18.77
C SER A 13 -45.69 -31.68 19.88
N ARG A 14 -44.76 -31.89 20.81
CA ARG A 14 -44.98 -32.73 22.01
C ARG A 14 -46.04 -32.14 22.94
N LEU A 15 -46.03 -30.82 23.16
CA LEU A 15 -47.02 -30.14 24.02
C LEU A 15 -48.43 -30.16 23.41
N LEU A 16 -48.55 -30.01 22.09
CA LEU A 16 -49.81 -30.15 21.36
C LEU A 16 -50.31 -31.59 21.43
N ARG A 17 -49.41 -32.57 21.27
CA ARG A 17 -49.76 -34.00 21.35
C ARG A 17 -50.21 -34.44 22.75
N SER A 18 -49.63 -33.85 23.80
CA SER A 18 -50.03 -34.12 25.18
C SER A 18 -51.22 -33.27 25.65
N SER A 19 -51.88 -32.56 24.73
CA SER A 19 -52.97 -31.60 24.99
C SER A 19 -52.69 -30.59 26.11
N LEU A 20 -51.41 -30.26 26.35
CA LEU A 20 -51.01 -29.20 27.29
C LEU A 20 -51.23 -27.81 26.67
N ILE A 21 -51.15 -27.74 25.35
CA ILE A 21 -51.52 -26.57 24.54
C ILE A 21 -52.59 -27.04 23.56
N SER A 22 -53.70 -26.31 23.47
CA SER A 22 -54.81 -26.67 22.58
C SER A 22 -54.64 -26.10 21.17
N THR A 23 -54.07 -24.90 21.06
CA THR A 23 -53.92 -24.20 19.78
C THR A 23 -52.44 -24.08 19.41
N PRO A 24 -52.04 -24.44 18.18
CA PRO A 24 -50.66 -24.26 17.75
C PRO A 24 -50.33 -22.75 17.68
N PRO A 25 -49.13 -22.32 18.08
CA PRO A 25 -48.73 -20.94 17.93
C PRO A 25 -48.56 -20.59 16.44
N THR A 26 -48.78 -19.31 16.10
CA THR A 26 -48.81 -18.82 14.71
C THR A 26 -47.53 -19.11 13.91
N TRP A 27 -46.37 -19.14 14.58
CA TRP A 27 -45.08 -19.44 13.96
C TRP A 27 -44.82 -20.94 13.73
N TYR A 28 -45.61 -21.84 14.34
CA TYR A 28 -45.34 -23.29 14.33
C TYR A 28 -45.38 -23.90 12.93
N GLN A 29 -46.42 -23.59 12.16
CA GLN A 29 -46.60 -24.13 10.80
C GLN A 29 -45.52 -23.60 9.82
N PRO A 30 -45.17 -22.31 9.80
CA PRO A 30 -43.99 -21.82 9.07
C PRO A 30 -42.66 -22.47 9.49
N ALA A 31 -42.47 -22.74 10.79
CA ALA A 31 -41.25 -23.37 11.30
C ALA A 31 -41.13 -24.86 10.92
N LEU A 32 -42.26 -25.56 10.74
CA LEU A 32 -42.27 -26.92 10.19
C LEU A 32 -41.99 -26.93 8.68
N ALA A 33 -42.48 -25.93 7.94
CA ALA A 33 -42.21 -25.79 6.51
C ALA A 33 -40.74 -25.45 6.23
N ASN A 34 -40.11 -24.66 7.12
CA ASN A 34 -38.71 -24.26 7.03
C ASN A 34 -37.94 -24.67 8.30
N PRO A 35 -37.60 -25.95 8.46
CA PRO A 35 -36.91 -26.41 9.66
C PRO A 35 -35.53 -25.74 9.78
N PRO A 36 -35.09 -25.38 11.00
CA PRO A 36 -33.78 -24.80 11.21
C PRO A 36 -32.66 -25.74 10.73
N PRO A 37 -31.58 -25.23 10.11
CA PRO A 37 -30.50 -26.07 9.62
C PRO A 37 -29.81 -26.79 10.78
N ILE A 38 -29.58 -28.09 10.63
CA ILE A 38 -28.83 -28.88 11.61
C ILE A 38 -27.36 -28.45 11.49
N LEU A 39 -26.83 -27.82 12.54
CA LEU A 39 -25.41 -27.43 12.59
C LEU A 39 -24.56 -28.70 12.43
N PRO A 40 -23.75 -28.81 11.37
CA PRO A 40 -22.90 -29.98 11.22
C PRO A 40 -21.90 -30.04 12.37
N ALA A 41 -21.54 -31.25 12.80
CA ALA A 41 -20.40 -31.46 13.69
C ALA A 41 -19.14 -30.80 13.09
N ARG A 42 -18.15 -30.44 13.93
CA ARG A 42 -16.88 -29.82 13.51
C ARG A 42 -16.28 -30.62 12.34
N ARG A 43 -16.48 -30.16 11.10
CA ARG A 43 -16.02 -30.86 9.90
C ARG A 43 -14.53 -30.62 9.75
N SER A 44 -13.78 -31.70 9.51
CA SER A 44 -12.40 -31.56 9.06
C SER A 44 -12.38 -30.97 7.67
N ARG A 45 -11.39 -30.12 7.38
CA ARG A 45 -11.20 -29.53 6.05
C ARG A 45 -11.12 -30.63 4.98
N GLU A 46 -11.84 -30.44 3.88
CA GLU A 46 -11.52 -31.14 2.63
C GLU A 46 -10.13 -30.68 2.17
N ARG A 47 -9.28 -31.62 1.79
CA ARG A 47 -8.00 -31.30 1.15
C ARG A 47 -8.38 -30.81 -0.25
N PRO A 48 -8.06 -29.56 -0.65
CA PRO A 48 -8.26 -29.17 -2.03
C PRO A 48 -7.49 -30.17 -2.88
N PRO A 49 -8.05 -30.59 -4.03
CA PRO A 49 -7.30 -31.40 -4.98
C PRO A 49 -5.95 -30.71 -5.20
N PHE A 50 -4.91 -31.53 -5.16
CA PHE A 50 -3.53 -31.12 -5.36
C PHE A 50 -3.45 -30.17 -6.58
N SER A 51 -2.98 -28.93 -6.33
CA SER A 51 -2.75 -27.81 -7.27
C SER A 51 -3.81 -26.71 -7.28
N TRP A 52 -3.45 -25.55 -6.70
CA TRP A 52 -3.79 -24.23 -7.24
C TRP A 52 -2.64 -23.23 -7.00
N HIS A 53 -1.73 -23.50 -6.04
CA HIS A 53 -0.38 -22.91 -5.99
C HIS A 53 0.60 -23.93 -5.41
N GLY A 54 0.88 -24.99 -6.17
CA GLY A 54 1.87 -25.99 -5.80
C GLY A 54 3.19 -25.66 -6.46
N GLU A 55 4.05 -24.91 -5.79
CA GLU A 55 5.50 -25.11 -5.98
C GLU A 55 5.75 -26.62 -5.79
N PRO A 56 6.13 -27.37 -6.83
CA PRO A 56 6.55 -28.75 -6.61
C PRO A 56 7.72 -28.66 -5.64
N LEU A 57 7.67 -29.43 -4.54
CA LEU A 57 8.85 -29.59 -3.71
C LEU A 57 9.97 -30.07 -4.62
N THR A 58 10.88 -29.16 -4.98
CA THR A 58 12.08 -29.48 -5.73
C THR A 58 12.81 -30.55 -4.96
N THR A 59 13.17 -31.61 -5.66
CA THR A 59 13.80 -32.84 -5.16
C THR A 59 15.12 -32.62 -4.39
N GLY A 60 15.61 -31.39 -4.25
CA GLY A 60 16.81 -31.02 -3.50
C GLY A 60 16.67 -30.96 -1.97
N ASP A 61 15.45 -30.93 -1.41
CA ASP A 61 15.26 -30.71 0.03
C ASP A 61 15.21 -32.02 0.88
N LEU A 62 15.43 -33.17 0.24
CA LEU A 62 15.39 -34.50 0.88
C LEU A 62 16.66 -34.87 1.68
N SER A 63 17.68 -34.01 1.69
CA SER A 63 18.97 -34.31 2.34
C SER A 63 19.10 -33.82 3.79
N ARG A 64 18.06 -33.21 4.39
CA ARG A 64 18.11 -32.67 5.76
C ARG A 64 17.26 -33.47 6.76
N GLY A 65 17.85 -34.57 7.27
CA GLY A 65 17.71 -35.11 8.64
C GLY A 65 16.31 -35.56 9.16
N PRO A 66 16.21 -36.69 9.90
CA PRO A 66 14.94 -37.27 10.37
C PRO A 66 14.21 -36.50 11.49
N THR A 67 14.66 -35.30 11.87
CA THR A 67 14.09 -34.54 13.01
C THR A 67 12.87 -33.68 12.66
N ARG A 68 12.65 -33.32 11.38
CA ARG A 68 11.47 -32.53 10.94
C ARG A 68 10.17 -33.33 10.85
N LEU A 69 10.25 -34.65 10.67
CA LEU A 69 9.07 -35.51 10.48
C LEU A 69 8.20 -35.65 11.75
N SER A 70 8.80 -35.60 12.94
CA SER A 70 8.08 -35.73 14.21
C SER A 70 7.35 -34.44 14.62
N GLN A 71 7.89 -33.28 14.25
CA GLN A 71 7.26 -31.97 14.43
C GLN A 71 6.08 -31.78 13.47
N LEU A 72 6.22 -32.19 12.20
CA LEU A 72 5.13 -32.22 11.23
C LEU A 72 3.92 -33.04 11.71
N LYS A 73 4.14 -34.18 12.38
CA LYS A 73 3.06 -35.02 12.92
C LYS A 73 2.25 -34.35 14.04
N LYS A 74 2.86 -33.48 14.86
CA LYS A 74 2.15 -32.76 15.94
C LYS A 74 1.37 -31.55 15.43
N GLU A 75 1.85 -30.85 14.42
CA GLU A 75 1.13 -29.70 13.83
C GLU A 75 -0.05 -30.12 12.94
N THR A 76 0.08 -31.23 12.22
CA THR A 76 -0.97 -31.75 11.31
C THR A 76 -2.24 -32.22 12.02
N GLN A 77 -2.19 -32.53 13.32
CA GLN A 77 -3.38 -32.86 14.11
C GLN A 77 -4.11 -31.61 14.64
N LYS A 78 -3.38 -30.55 15.03
CA LYS A 78 -3.97 -29.33 15.59
C LYS A 78 -4.58 -28.39 14.54
N GLN A 79 -4.12 -28.44 13.30
CA GLN A 79 -4.56 -27.53 12.22
C GLN A 79 -5.85 -27.97 11.50
N ARG A 80 -6.41 -29.16 11.79
CA ARG A 80 -7.56 -29.71 11.04
C ARG A 80 -8.87 -28.93 11.21
N TYR A 81 -9.00 -28.12 12.28
CA TYR A 81 -10.24 -27.44 12.65
C TYR A 81 -10.17 -25.90 12.67
N LYS A 82 -9.03 -25.30 12.29
CA LYS A 82 -8.94 -23.84 12.16
C LYS A 82 -9.49 -23.41 10.79
N PRO A 83 -9.98 -22.18 10.59
CA PRO A 83 -10.18 -21.64 9.24
C PRO A 83 -8.82 -21.50 8.52
N ARG A 84 -8.80 -21.55 7.18
CA ARG A 84 -7.59 -21.28 6.39
C ARG A 84 -7.39 -19.77 6.29
N VAL A 85 -6.15 -19.32 6.29
CA VAL A 85 -5.83 -17.94 5.96
C VAL A 85 -6.08 -17.78 4.45
N ILE A 86 -6.92 -16.82 4.10
CA ILE A 86 -7.18 -16.44 2.71
C ILE A 86 -5.98 -15.61 2.26
N LYS A 87 -5.36 -16.00 1.15
CA LYS A 87 -4.19 -15.33 0.59
C LYS A 87 -4.39 -15.19 -0.91
N TYR A 88 -4.17 -13.99 -1.40
CA TYR A 88 -4.30 -13.63 -2.81
C TYR A 88 -2.90 -13.34 -3.39
N GLU A 89 -2.75 -13.46 -4.71
CA GLU A 89 -1.49 -13.12 -5.38
C GLU A 89 -1.31 -11.58 -5.44
N GLU A 90 -2.43 -10.90 -5.61
CA GLU A 90 -2.68 -9.46 -5.52
C GLU A 90 -2.05 -8.85 -4.26
N ASP A 91 -2.17 -9.53 -3.10
CA ASP A 91 -1.65 -9.03 -1.82
C ASP A 91 -0.13 -8.87 -1.84
N LYS A 92 0.58 -9.73 -2.59
CA LYS A 92 2.04 -9.60 -2.76
C LYS A 92 2.38 -8.36 -3.59
N ILE A 93 1.59 -8.07 -4.61
CA ILE A 93 1.76 -6.90 -5.46
C ILE A 93 1.46 -5.63 -4.66
N ARG A 94 0.35 -5.59 -3.90
CA ARG A 94 0.00 -4.46 -3.02
C ARG A 94 1.09 -4.17 -2.00
N THR A 95 1.58 -5.20 -1.31
CA THR A 95 2.63 -5.03 -0.30
C THR A 95 3.93 -4.52 -0.89
N GLN A 96 4.31 -4.97 -2.09
CA GLN A 96 5.47 -4.44 -2.80
C GLN A 96 5.25 -3.00 -3.26
N PHE A 97 4.08 -2.70 -3.84
CA PHE A 97 3.73 -1.37 -4.32
C PHE A 97 3.80 -0.31 -3.22
N PHE A 98 3.19 -0.54 -2.07
CA PHE A 98 3.23 0.43 -0.97
C PHE A 98 4.58 0.52 -0.25
N ARG A 99 5.48 -0.47 -0.43
CA ARG A 99 6.88 -0.33 0.00
C ARG A 99 7.66 0.61 -0.92
N ASP A 100 7.45 0.48 -2.22
CA ASP A 100 8.14 1.29 -3.23
C ASP A 100 7.57 2.72 -3.27
N TYR A 101 6.25 2.87 -3.13
CA TYR A 101 5.51 4.14 -3.20
C TYR A 101 4.75 4.42 -1.88
N PRO A 102 5.44 4.77 -0.79
CA PRO A 102 4.81 4.95 0.53
C PRO A 102 3.79 6.10 0.55
N PHE A 103 4.01 7.15 -0.25
CA PHE A 103 3.12 8.32 -0.29
C PHE A 103 1.79 8.07 -1.00
N GLU A 104 1.66 6.99 -1.79
CA GLU A 104 0.37 6.59 -2.34
C GLU A 104 -0.61 6.17 -1.24
N ALA A 105 -0.11 5.69 -0.10
CA ALA A 105 -0.94 5.37 1.05
C ALA A 105 -1.56 6.61 1.73
N LEU A 106 -1.02 7.80 1.48
CA LEU A 106 -1.59 9.06 1.98
C LEU A 106 -2.75 9.57 1.11
N ARG A 107 -2.92 9.04 -0.10
CA ARG A 107 -4.05 9.41 -0.96
C ARG A 107 -5.31 8.81 -0.37
N ALA A 108 -6.32 9.66 -0.19
CA ALA A 108 -7.60 9.24 0.36
C ALA A 108 -8.29 8.24 -0.58
N THR A 109 -8.71 7.10 -0.03
CA THR A 109 -9.50 6.08 -0.72
C THR A 109 -10.79 5.82 0.06
N SER A 110 -11.90 5.63 -0.64
CA SER A 110 -13.16 5.25 -0.01
C SER A 110 -13.17 3.74 0.19
N LEU A 111 -13.36 3.28 1.43
CA LEU A 111 -13.60 1.88 1.78
C LEU A 111 -15.09 1.52 1.80
N VAL A 112 -15.96 2.50 1.54
CA VAL A 112 -17.41 2.28 1.52
C VAL A 112 -17.76 1.60 0.20
N GLU A 113 -18.20 0.34 0.30
CA GLU A 113 -18.68 -0.44 -0.84
C GLU A 113 -20.00 0.15 -1.37
N MET A 114 -20.10 0.30 -2.70
CA MET A 114 -21.33 0.70 -3.38
C MET A 114 -22.21 -0.50 -3.70
N ARG A 115 -23.47 -0.24 -4.12
CA ARG A 115 -24.47 -1.29 -4.43
C ARG A 115 -24.01 -2.26 -5.52
N SER A 116 -23.15 -1.80 -6.44
CA SER A 116 -22.47 -2.62 -7.44
C SER A 116 -20.97 -2.67 -7.11
N ILE A 117 -20.43 -3.88 -7.04
CA ILE A 117 -19.01 -4.14 -6.72
C ILE A 117 -18.13 -3.93 -7.96
N GLU A 118 -18.67 -4.24 -9.15
CA GLU A 118 -17.94 -4.10 -10.42
C GLU A 118 -18.55 -3.00 -11.28
N SER A 119 -17.68 -2.25 -11.97
CA SER A 119 -18.10 -1.39 -13.09
C SER A 119 -18.70 -2.29 -14.18
N GLU A 120 -19.92 -1.98 -14.63
CA GLU A 120 -20.71 -2.83 -15.55
C GLU A 120 -19.94 -3.28 -16.81
N HIS A 121 -18.97 -2.47 -17.28
CA HIS A 121 -18.13 -2.78 -18.44
C HIS A 121 -16.64 -2.47 -18.18
N ALA A 122 -16.01 -3.24 -17.31
CA ALA A 122 -14.55 -3.17 -17.16
C ALA A 122 -13.82 -3.80 -18.36
N VAL A 123 -12.90 -3.05 -18.98
CA VAL A 123 -11.96 -3.63 -19.96
C VAL A 123 -11.10 -4.66 -19.22
N LYS A 124 -11.17 -5.93 -19.63
CA LYS A 124 -10.46 -7.05 -19.02
C LYS A 124 -9.91 -7.98 -20.12
N GLY A 125 -8.95 -8.82 -19.78
CA GLY A 125 -8.39 -9.81 -20.71
C GLY A 125 -7.49 -9.18 -21.78
N SER A 126 -7.51 -9.76 -22.98
CA SER A 126 -6.61 -9.38 -24.09
C SER A 126 -6.81 -7.96 -24.60
N GLU A 127 -8.01 -7.41 -24.40
CA GLU A 127 -8.35 -6.05 -24.83
C GLU A 127 -7.69 -4.98 -23.95
N TRP A 128 -7.33 -5.34 -22.71
CA TRP A 128 -6.71 -4.42 -21.76
C TRP A 128 -5.18 -4.42 -21.92
N ILE A 129 -4.73 -3.54 -22.81
CA ILE A 129 -3.33 -3.39 -23.23
C ILE A 129 -2.61 -2.34 -22.40
N SER A 130 -3.31 -1.27 -21.99
CA SER A 130 -2.74 -0.17 -21.23
C SER A 130 -3.65 0.26 -20.09
N LEU A 131 -3.04 0.72 -19.00
CA LEU A 131 -3.73 1.18 -17.80
C LEU A 131 -4.65 2.39 -18.10
N GLU A 132 -4.32 3.24 -19.07
CA GLU A 132 -5.12 4.41 -19.45
C GLU A 132 -6.54 4.04 -19.92
N GLN A 133 -6.72 2.83 -20.46
CA GLN A 133 -8.02 2.35 -20.98
C GLN A 133 -9.05 2.18 -19.87
N ARG A 134 -8.61 1.98 -18.63
CA ARG A 134 -9.49 1.87 -17.46
C ARG A 134 -10.01 3.23 -17.00
N GLY A 135 -9.22 4.28 -17.24
CA GLY A 135 -9.56 5.67 -16.94
C GLY A 135 -8.33 6.57 -16.92
N ALA A 136 -8.57 7.87 -16.97
CA ALA A 136 -7.50 8.88 -16.92
C ALA A 136 -6.79 8.95 -15.56
N TYR A 137 -7.47 8.54 -14.48
CA TYR A 137 -6.97 8.60 -13.11
C TYR A 137 -7.10 7.24 -12.41
N PRO A 138 -6.24 6.26 -12.77
CA PRO A 138 -6.34 4.92 -12.22
C PRO A 138 -6.02 4.90 -10.72
N THR A 139 -6.70 4.01 -10.01
CA THR A 139 -6.43 3.68 -8.62
C THR A 139 -5.28 2.69 -8.50
N VAL A 140 -4.79 2.48 -7.28
CA VAL A 140 -3.76 1.45 -7.02
C VAL A 140 -4.31 0.05 -7.30
N GLU A 141 -5.59 -0.19 -7.05
CA GLU A 141 -6.22 -1.47 -7.35
C GLU A 141 -6.29 -1.73 -8.86
N ASP A 142 -6.57 -0.70 -9.67
CA ASP A 142 -6.53 -0.83 -11.14
C ASP A 142 -5.14 -1.23 -11.64
N LEU A 143 -4.06 -0.71 -11.02
CA LEU A 143 -2.69 -1.13 -11.32
C LEU A 143 -2.46 -2.60 -10.96
N VAL A 144 -2.92 -3.05 -9.78
CA VAL A 144 -2.72 -4.44 -9.33
C VAL A 144 -3.45 -5.41 -10.26
N GLU A 145 -4.69 -5.08 -10.63
CA GLU A 145 -5.46 -5.83 -11.62
C GLU A 145 -4.76 -5.87 -12.98
N PHE A 146 -4.21 -4.74 -13.42
CA PHE A 146 -3.48 -4.65 -14.68
C PHE A 146 -2.21 -5.52 -14.68
N VAL A 147 -1.44 -5.54 -13.59
CA VAL A 147 -0.26 -6.43 -13.44
C VAL A 147 -0.66 -7.89 -13.59
N LEU A 148 -1.76 -8.30 -12.96
CA LEU A 148 -2.25 -9.67 -13.10
C LEU A 148 -2.74 -9.98 -14.51
N ASN A 149 -3.41 -9.03 -15.15
CA ASN A 149 -3.87 -9.20 -16.52
C ASN A 149 -2.68 -9.35 -17.49
N LEU A 150 -1.65 -8.52 -17.36
CA LEU A 150 -0.41 -8.63 -18.13
C LEU A 150 0.25 -10.00 -17.95
N ARG A 151 0.31 -10.50 -16.71
CA ARG A 151 0.85 -11.83 -16.42
C ARG A 151 0.00 -12.95 -17.04
N GLN A 152 -1.33 -12.89 -16.93
CA GLN A 152 -2.23 -13.94 -17.40
C GLN A 152 -2.34 -13.97 -18.94
N MET A 153 -2.46 -12.80 -19.57
CA MET A 153 -2.74 -12.69 -21.00
C MET A 153 -1.49 -12.63 -21.86
N GLN A 154 -0.46 -11.91 -21.41
CA GLN A 154 0.78 -11.74 -22.17
C GLN A 154 1.88 -12.71 -21.72
N GLY A 155 1.65 -13.50 -20.67
CA GLY A 155 2.62 -14.46 -20.14
C GLY A 155 3.88 -13.80 -19.58
N LEU A 156 3.81 -12.52 -19.20
CA LEU A 156 4.94 -11.79 -18.65
C LEU A 156 5.28 -12.29 -17.23
N SER A 157 6.57 -12.29 -16.89
CA SER A 157 7.01 -12.52 -15.52
C SER A 157 6.43 -11.46 -14.58
N LEU A 158 6.19 -11.82 -13.32
CA LEU A 158 5.51 -10.92 -12.37
C LEU A 158 6.29 -9.61 -12.21
N SER A 159 7.63 -9.72 -12.16
CA SER A 159 8.54 -8.58 -12.06
C SER A 159 8.44 -7.64 -13.27
N ARG A 160 8.33 -8.18 -14.49
CA ARG A 160 8.25 -7.39 -15.72
C ARG A 160 6.88 -6.73 -15.86
N ALA A 161 5.81 -7.48 -15.60
CA ALA A 161 4.45 -6.94 -15.57
C ALA A 161 4.32 -5.80 -14.55
N TYR A 162 4.90 -5.96 -13.36
CA TYR A 162 4.93 -4.92 -12.32
C TYR A 162 5.68 -3.66 -12.76
N LYS A 163 6.87 -3.80 -13.35
CA LYS A 163 7.64 -2.65 -13.88
C LYS A 163 6.86 -1.90 -14.96
N GLN A 164 6.27 -2.61 -15.91
CA GLN A 164 5.49 -1.99 -16.97
C GLN A 164 4.27 -1.23 -16.42
N ALA A 165 3.50 -1.87 -15.52
CA ALA A 165 2.32 -1.25 -14.93
C ALA A 165 2.65 -0.02 -14.08
N THR A 166 3.74 -0.07 -13.30
CA THR A 166 4.18 1.06 -12.47
C THR A 166 4.68 2.24 -13.31
N GLU A 167 5.39 1.99 -14.42
CA GLU A 167 5.76 3.05 -15.37
C GLU A 167 4.53 3.74 -15.97
N GLU A 168 3.52 2.99 -16.40
CA GLU A 168 2.26 3.55 -16.92
C GLU A 168 1.51 4.34 -15.84
N PHE A 169 1.43 3.81 -14.62
CA PHE A 169 0.78 4.50 -13.51
C PHE A 169 1.47 5.81 -13.14
N VAL A 170 2.81 5.83 -13.06
CA VAL A 170 3.58 7.05 -12.78
C VAL A 170 3.37 8.09 -13.89
N LYS A 171 3.34 7.68 -15.16
CA LYS A 171 3.03 8.57 -16.28
C LYS A 171 1.65 9.20 -16.16
N LEU A 172 0.63 8.41 -15.84
CA LEU A 172 -0.74 8.89 -15.63
C LEU A 172 -0.85 9.84 -14.43
N ARG A 173 -0.12 9.56 -13.34
CA ARG A 173 -0.06 10.45 -12.17
C ARG A 173 0.60 11.79 -12.49
N ALA A 174 1.73 11.76 -13.18
CA ALA A 174 2.41 12.99 -13.62
C ALA A 174 1.51 13.81 -14.55
N ARG A 175 0.79 13.14 -15.47
CA ARG A 175 -0.18 13.79 -16.36
C ARG A 175 -1.31 14.46 -15.59
N HIS A 176 -1.87 13.79 -14.57
CA HIS A 176 -2.90 14.37 -13.72
C HIS A 176 -2.39 15.62 -12.99
N GLU A 177 -1.21 15.54 -12.36
CA GLU A 177 -0.62 16.68 -11.65
C GLU A 177 -0.38 17.87 -12.58
N MET A 178 0.20 17.64 -13.77
CA MET A 178 0.38 18.68 -14.79
C MET A 178 -0.95 19.27 -15.24
N ALA A 179 -1.98 18.45 -15.46
CA ALA A 179 -3.31 18.92 -15.85
C ALA A 179 -3.94 19.79 -14.76
N THR A 180 -3.81 19.40 -13.49
CA THR A 180 -4.33 20.21 -12.37
C THR A 180 -3.62 21.55 -12.24
N MET A 181 -2.28 21.57 -12.38
CA MET A 181 -1.50 22.81 -12.36
C MET A 181 -1.85 23.73 -13.52
N ALA A 182 -1.96 23.19 -14.73
CA ALA A 182 -2.34 23.96 -15.92
C ALA A 182 -3.74 24.58 -15.75
N ALA A 183 -4.71 23.79 -15.27
CA ALA A 183 -6.07 24.27 -15.04
C ALA A 183 -6.12 25.40 -14.00
N GLU A 184 -5.33 25.33 -12.94
CA GLU A 184 -5.24 26.39 -11.92
C GLU A 184 -4.64 27.68 -12.51
N ILE A 185 -3.54 27.58 -13.25
CA ILE A 185 -2.87 28.72 -13.90
C ILE A 185 -3.82 29.40 -14.89
N GLU A 186 -4.49 28.60 -15.73
CA GLU A 186 -5.48 29.10 -16.68
C GLU A 186 -6.63 29.80 -15.95
N ALA A 187 -7.21 29.17 -14.93
CA ALA A 187 -8.31 29.76 -14.16
C ALA A 187 -7.91 31.11 -13.55
N ARG A 188 -6.71 31.21 -12.95
CA ARG A 188 -6.18 32.48 -12.42
C ARG A 188 -5.98 33.53 -13.51
N HIS A 189 -5.48 33.12 -14.67
CA HIS A 189 -5.31 34.03 -15.81
C HIS A 189 -6.65 34.64 -16.25
N TRP A 190 -7.73 33.85 -16.19
CA TRP A 190 -9.09 34.30 -16.46
C TRP A 190 -9.77 35.03 -15.29
N GLY A 191 -9.05 35.32 -14.20
CA GLY A 191 -9.55 36.07 -13.05
C GLY A 191 -10.31 35.22 -12.01
N ALA A 192 -10.16 33.90 -12.02
CA ALA A 192 -10.70 33.07 -10.94
C ALA A 192 -9.95 33.32 -9.63
N GLU A 193 -10.69 33.63 -8.56
CA GLU A 193 -10.15 33.75 -7.21
C GLU A 193 -10.32 32.43 -6.46
N PHE A 194 -9.21 31.86 -6.00
CA PHE A 194 -9.20 30.65 -5.20
C PHE A 194 -9.20 31.00 -3.71
N PRO A 195 -9.81 30.16 -2.85
CA PRO A 195 -9.66 30.33 -1.41
C PRO A 195 -8.21 30.09 -0.98
N THR A 196 -7.88 30.45 0.26
CA THR A 196 -6.54 30.27 0.84
C THR A 196 -5.91 28.93 0.49
N GLU A 197 -4.67 28.97 0.02
CA GLU A 197 -3.90 27.82 -0.43
C GLU A 197 -3.85 26.71 0.63
N PRO A 198 -3.74 25.43 0.26
CA PRO A 198 -3.56 24.35 1.22
C PRO A 198 -2.37 24.58 2.15
N PHE A 199 -1.29 25.18 1.65
CA PHE A 199 -0.11 25.53 2.43
C PHE A 199 -0.40 26.62 3.47
N GLU A 200 -1.10 27.70 3.08
CA GLU A 200 -1.51 28.77 4.00
C GLU A 200 -2.48 28.24 5.06
N ARG A 201 -3.45 27.41 4.65
CA ARG A 201 -4.37 26.74 5.58
C ARG A 201 -3.61 25.90 6.60
N PHE A 202 -2.60 25.15 6.16
CA PHE A 202 -1.76 24.36 7.05
C PHE A 202 -0.95 25.25 8.00
N HIS A 203 -0.35 26.32 7.50
CA HIS A 203 0.37 27.30 8.32
C HIS A 203 -0.53 27.93 9.38
N ASN A 204 -1.71 28.41 9.01
CA ASN A 204 -2.66 29.05 9.92
C ASN A 204 -3.15 28.08 11.00
N LYS A 205 -3.34 26.80 10.66
CA LYS A 205 -3.64 25.76 11.66
C LYS A 205 -2.46 25.52 12.59
N LEU A 206 -1.23 25.58 12.08
CA LEU A 206 -0.04 25.40 12.89
C LEU A 206 0.13 26.56 13.87
N THR A 207 -0.10 27.81 13.44
CA THR A 207 -0.06 28.98 14.33
C THR A 207 -1.16 28.90 15.39
N GLU A 208 -2.38 28.55 15.03
CA GLU A 208 -3.48 28.32 15.99
C GLU A 208 -3.10 27.24 17.03
N ASN A 209 -2.49 26.14 16.58
CA ASN A 209 -2.01 25.10 17.48
C ASN A 209 -0.86 25.59 18.38
N LEU A 210 0.04 26.44 17.89
CA LEU A 210 1.12 27.00 18.71
C LEU A 210 0.57 27.96 19.76
N ASP A 211 -0.37 28.83 19.39
CA ASP A 211 -0.96 29.82 20.28
C ASP A 211 -1.79 29.15 21.39
N THR A 212 -2.52 28.08 21.06
CA THR A 212 -3.25 27.26 22.05
C THR A 212 -2.31 26.52 23.01
N ASN A 213 -1.15 26.06 22.54
CA ASN A 213 -0.18 25.34 23.37
C ASN A 213 0.83 26.25 24.12
N ALA A 214 0.99 27.51 23.71
CA ALA A 214 1.89 28.48 24.32
C ALA A 214 1.61 28.77 25.82
N PRO A 215 0.37 28.99 26.29
CA PRO A 215 0.10 29.25 27.70
C PRO A 215 0.42 28.03 28.60
N ASP A 216 0.29 26.81 28.08
CA ASP A 216 0.61 25.58 28.80
C ASP A 216 2.12 25.40 29.02
N LEU A 217 2.95 25.86 28.07
CA LEU A 217 4.41 25.89 28.22
C LEU A 217 4.86 26.97 29.21
N ALA A 218 4.23 28.15 29.18
CA ALA A 218 4.51 29.22 30.15
C ALA A 218 4.13 28.83 31.59
N ASN A 219 3.02 28.09 31.77
CA ASN A 219 2.58 27.60 33.08
C ASN A 219 3.36 26.37 33.57
N LYS A 220 3.94 25.55 32.67
CA LYS A 220 4.85 24.45 33.04
C LYS A 220 6.16 24.90 33.70
N GLY A 221 6.56 26.16 33.52
CA GLY A 221 7.66 26.77 34.28
C GLY A 221 7.39 26.93 35.79
N LYS A 222 6.15 26.73 36.25
CA LYS A 222 5.74 26.84 37.67
C LYS A 222 5.21 25.54 38.29
N ILE A 223 5.26 24.42 37.57
CA ILE A 223 4.84 23.12 38.13
C ILE A 223 6.00 22.54 38.95
N ARG A 224 5.81 22.54 40.27
CA ARG A 224 6.71 21.92 41.25
C ARG A 224 7.13 20.53 40.82
N SER A 225 8.43 20.30 40.79
CA SER A 225 9.13 19.06 40.49
C SER A 225 8.81 17.92 41.47
N VAL A 226 7.61 17.34 41.36
CA VAL A 226 7.30 16.03 41.96
C VAL A 226 6.77 15.11 40.85
N VAL A 227 7.56 14.97 39.79
CA VAL A 227 7.41 13.86 38.86
C VAL A 227 8.23 12.71 39.43
N LYS A 228 7.57 11.70 40.00
CA LYS A 228 8.23 10.43 40.34
C LYS A 228 8.81 9.85 39.06
N TYR A 229 10.14 9.82 38.97
CA TYR A 229 10.88 9.39 37.79
C TYR A 229 10.51 7.93 37.45
N LYS A 230 9.69 7.75 36.42
CA LYS A 230 9.60 6.47 35.70
C LYS A 230 10.54 6.61 34.50
N LYS A 231 11.58 5.77 34.43
CA LYS A 231 12.49 5.74 33.27
C LYS A 231 11.63 5.62 31.99
N PRO A 232 11.65 6.59 31.07
CA PRO A 232 10.93 6.45 29.82
C PRO A 232 11.55 5.32 29.00
N ASN A 233 10.72 4.58 28.27
CA ASN A 233 11.20 3.59 27.32
C ASN A 233 12.06 4.29 26.26
N ARG A 234 13.20 3.68 25.92
CA ARG A 234 14.30 4.19 25.07
C ARG A 234 13.93 4.65 23.64
N LEU A 235 12.65 4.65 23.27
CA LEU A 235 12.16 4.77 21.89
C LEU A 235 11.13 5.90 21.68
N PHE A 236 10.89 6.76 22.68
CA PHE A 236 10.05 7.93 22.45
C PHE A 236 10.89 9.11 21.94
N TRP A 237 10.43 9.71 20.85
CA TRP A 237 10.88 11.01 20.40
C TRP A 237 10.38 12.07 21.40
N SER A 238 11.28 12.71 22.12
CA SER A 238 10.93 13.86 22.98
C SER A 238 11.05 15.16 22.19
N ALA A 239 10.01 16.00 22.25
CA ALA A 239 10.01 17.33 21.63
C ALA A 239 10.92 18.35 22.36
N GLN A 240 11.51 17.97 23.50
CA GLN A 240 12.45 18.79 24.25
C GLN A 240 13.87 18.44 23.82
N VAL A 241 14.49 19.34 23.05
CA VAL A 241 15.94 19.31 22.80
C VAL A 241 16.61 19.91 24.04
N PRO A 242 17.50 19.20 24.75
CA PRO A 242 18.23 19.79 25.86
C PRO A 242 19.06 20.97 25.36
N GLU A 243 19.19 22.04 26.16
CA GLU A 243 19.91 23.26 25.77
C GLU A 243 21.38 22.98 25.38
N GLU A 244 21.98 21.93 25.92
CA GLU A 244 23.32 21.45 25.55
C GLU A 244 23.41 20.86 24.13
N ALA A 245 22.27 20.42 23.57
CA ALA A 245 22.20 19.90 22.20
C ALA A 245 21.88 20.98 21.16
N LEU A 246 21.58 22.21 21.60
CA LEU A 246 21.53 23.37 20.72
C LEU A 246 22.96 23.88 20.54
N PRO A 247 23.52 23.84 19.32
CA PRO A 247 24.83 24.44 19.06
C PRO A 247 24.76 25.93 19.44
N SER A 248 25.63 26.38 20.35
CA SER A 248 25.72 27.79 20.79
C SER A 248 26.11 28.74 19.67
N ASP A 249 26.72 28.19 18.62
CA ASP A 249 27.25 28.94 17.49
C ASP A 249 26.15 29.08 16.44
N GLU A 250 25.99 30.29 15.90
CA GLU A 250 24.97 30.56 14.87
C GLU A 250 24.99 29.45 13.80
N TYR A 251 23.81 29.07 13.31
CA TYR A 251 23.63 27.98 12.36
C TYR A 251 24.17 28.34 10.96
N HIS A 252 25.50 28.39 10.81
CA HIS A 252 26.20 28.76 9.58
C HIS A 252 26.03 27.71 8.47
N ALA A 253 25.91 26.42 8.85
CA ALA A 253 25.75 25.33 7.90
C ALA A 253 24.42 25.43 7.11
N GLY A 254 23.32 25.80 7.78
CA GLY A 254 22.04 26.01 7.10
C GLY A 254 21.99 27.28 6.26
N LYS A 255 22.59 28.37 6.75
CA LYS A 255 22.76 29.59 5.96
C LYS A 255 23.55 29.29 4.67
N ASN A 256 24.67 28.57 4.78
CA ASN A 256 25.48 28.14 3.64
C ASN A 256 24.74 27.16 2.70
N TYR A 257 23.92 26.27 3.25
CA TYR A 257 23.05 25.40 2.46
C TYR A 257 22.06 26.24 1.65
N VAL A 258 21.25 27.07 2.29
CA VAL A 258 20.29 27.96 1.59
C VAL A 258 20.98 28.86 0.57
N HIS A 259 22.20 29.33 0.86
CA HIS A 259 22.99 30.15 -0.07
C HIS A 259 23.48 29.39 -1.31
N LYS A 260 23.65 28.06 -1.25
CA LYS A 260 23.96 27.21 -2.42
C LYS A 260 22.74 26.96 -3.31
N TRP A 261 21.54 27.02 -2.74
CA TRP A 261 20.28 26.80 -3.45
C TRP A 261 19.67 28.09 -4.00
N ARG A 262 20.08 29.25 -3.48
CA ARG A 262 19.78 30.53 -4.12
C ARG A 262 20.63 30.65 -5.37
N LEU A 263 19.96 30.81 -6.52
CA LEU A 263 20.62 31.15 -7.77
C LEU A 263 21.51 32.39 -7.54
N PRO A 264 22.78 32.39 -8.00
CA PRO A 264 23.62 33.56 -7.89
C PRO A 264 22.94 34.74 -8.59
N ALA A 265 23.11 35.95 -8.04
CA ALA A 265 22.61 37.16 -8.69
C ALA A 265 23.10 37.18 -10.15
N PRO A 266 22.22 37.48 -11.13
CA PRO A 266 22.63 37.52 -12.52
C PRO A 266 23.81 38.48 -12.65
N PRO A 267 24.87 38.12 -13.40
CA PRO A 267 26.02 38.98 -13.56
C PRO A 267 25.55 40.32 -14.14
N VAL A 268 25.80 41.40 -13.41
CA VAL A 268 25.64 42.75 -13.94
C VAL A 268 26.72 42.90 -15.00
N MET A 269 26.29 42.97 -16.26
CA MET A 269 27.16 43.06 -17.42
C MET A 269 27.72 44.49 -17.51
N ASP A 270 29.00 44.67 -17.21
CA ASP A 270 29.73 45.84 -17.67
C ASP A 270 29.89 45.72 -19.19
N THR A 271 29.49 46.77 -19.90
CA THR A 271 29.32 46.83 -21.36
C THR A 271 30.65 46.93 -22.12
N SER A 272 31.60 46.04 -21.87
CA SER A 272 32.79 45.87 -22.71
C SER A 272 32.72 44.52 -23.43
N SER A 273 32.42 44.60 -24.72
CA SER A 273 32.26 43.50 -25.67
C SER A 273 33.51 42.61 -25.79
N ASP A 274 33.29 41.30 -25.91
CA ASP A 274 34.06 40.31 -26.72
C ASP A 274 34.29 38.93 -26.07
N SER A 275 33.71 38.62 -24.90
CA SER A 275 33.94 37.31 -24.25
C SER A 275 32.89 36.21 -24.52
N LEU A 276 31.75 36.53 -25.13
CA LEU A 276 30.62 35.59 -25.26
C LEU A 276 30.79 34.53 -26.35
N LEU A 277 31.54 34.81 -27.42
CA LEU A 277 31.76 33.83 -28.50
C LEU A 277 32.83 32.79 -28.14
N ALA A 278 33.83 33.16 -27.35
CA ALA A 278 34.90 32.26 -26.92
C ALA A 278 34.44 31.16 -25.94
N ALA A 279 33.36 31.40 -25.19
CA ALA A 279 32.83 30.44 -24.22
C ALA A 279 31.94 29.34 -24.86
N ILE A 280 31.44 29.58 -26.07
CA ILE A 280 30.59 28.64 -26.80
C ILE A 280 31.44 27.59 -27.55
N ASP A 281 32.58 28.00 -28.12
CA ASP A 281 33.45 27.11 -28.89
C ASP A 281 34.27 26.12 -28.03
N ALA A 282 34.50 26.41 -26.75
CA ALA A 282 35.26 25.54 -25.86
C ALA A 282 34.47 24.30 -25.36
N LYS A 283 33.15 24.21 -25.63
CA LYS A 283 32.28 23.13 -25.12
C LYS A 283 31.79 22.16 -26.20
N VAL A 284 32.13 22.40 -27.47
CA VAL A 284 31.87 21.48 -28.59
C VAL A 284 33.10 20.58 -28.80
N GLY A 285 33.42 19.80 -27.77
CA GLY A 285 34.36 18.68 -27.82
C GLY A 285 33.59 17.37 -27.66
N SER A 286 33.47 16.64 -28.76
CA SER A 286 32.68 15.41 -28.96
C SER A 286 32.85 14.31 -27.88
N PRO A 287 31.76 13.77 -27.31
CA PRO A 287 31.74 12.42 -26.74
C PRO A 287 31.20 11.41 -27.76
N GLY A 288 32.00 10.39 -28.05
CA GLY A 288 31.74 9.36 -29.04
C GLY A 288 30.43 8.58 -28.83
N LEU A 289 29.64 8.54 -29.89
CA LEU A 289 28.55 7.61 -30.13
C LEU A 289 29.14 6.36 -30.81
N ASP A 290 29.23 5.23 -30.12
CA ASP A 290 29.06 3.89 -30.75
C ASP A 290 28.94 2.67 -29.79
N GLY A 291 28.73 2.85 -28.48
CA GLY A 291 28.68 1.73 -27.53
C GLY A 291 27.30 1.33 -26.97
N GLY A 292 26.23 2.04 -27.33
CA GLY A 292 24.97 2.00 -26.57
C GLY A 292 23.97 0.90 -26.96
N LYS A 293 23.94 0.48 -28.23
CA LYS A 293 22.84 -0.36 -28.74
C LYS A 293 22.97 -1.85 -28.41
N GLU A 294 24.18 -2.35 -28.17
CA GLU A 294 24.40 -3.75 -27.78
C GLU A 294 24.24 -3.97 -26.27
N LYS A 295 24.65 -2.99 -25.44
CA LYS A 295 24.49 -3.08 -23.98
C LYS A 295 23.03 -3.02 -23.55
N GLU A 296 22.21 -2.21 -24.21
CA GLU A 296 20.78 -2.12 -23.91
C GLU A 296 20.01 -3.39 -24.34
N LYS A 297 20.49 -4.10 -25.37
CA LYS A 297 19.91 -5.38 -25.83
C LYS A 297 20.32 -6.54 -24.93
N VAL A 298 21.59 -6.58 -24.50
CA VAL A 298 22.13 -7.57 -23.56
C VAL A 298 21.59 -7.36 -22.13
N GLU A 299 21.31 -6.13 -21.70
CA GLU A 299 20.61 -5.85 -20.43
C GLU A 299 19.12 -6.24 -20.49
N LYS A 300 18.44 -6.03 -21.62
CA LYS A 300 17.06 -6.51 -21.83
C LYS A 300 16.95 -8.03 -21.89
N GLU A 301 17.96 -8.73 -22.40
CA GLU A 301 18.03 -10.20 -22.39
C GLU A 301 18.43 -10.76 -21.01
N LYS A 302 19.38 -10.14 -20.29
CA LYS A 302 19.71 -10.55 -18.90
C LYS A 302 18.59 -10.28 -17.88
N LEU A 303 17.73 -9.30 -18.14
CA LEU A 303 16.52 -9.05 -17.35
C LEU A 303 15.41 -10.07 -17.64
N HIS A 304 15.50 -10.82 -18.75
CA HIS A 304 14.51 -11.84 -19.11
C HIS A 304 14.65 -13.12 -18.28
N GLU A 305 15.78 -13.30 -17.59
CA GLU A 305 16.18 -14.54 -16.92
C GLU A 305 16.40 -14.35 -15.40
N MET A 306 15.98 -13.21 -14.84
CA MET A 306 15.92 -13.06 -13.38
C MET A 306 14.62 -13.68 -12.87
N ASP A 307 14.78 -14.92 -12.41
CA ASP A 307 13.76 -15.82 -11.89
C ASP A 307 12.71 -15.12 -11.02
N ASP A 308 11.44 -15.38 -11.33
CA ASP A 308 10.29 -15.02 -10.48
C ASP A 308 10.49 -15.46 -9.02
N THR A 309 11.28 -16.52 -8.79
CA THR A 309 11.65 -17.01 -7.45
C THR A 309 12.53 -16.02 -6.68
N SER A 310 13.41 -15.27 -7.34
CA SER A 310 14.31 -14.29 -6.73
C SER A 310 13.57 -13.02 -6.30
N PHE A 311 12.58 -12.58 -7.09
CA PHE A 311 11.66 -11.50 -6.74
C PHE A 311 10.74 -11.92 -5.59
N LEU A 312 10.19 -13.14 -5.64
CA LEU A 312 9.40 -13.68 -4.54
C LEU A 312 10.22 -13.81 -3.24
N HIS A 313 11.49 -14.19 -3.32
CA HIS A 313 12.38 -14.34 -2.16
C HIS A 313 12.77 -13.00 -1.53
N THR A 314 12.98 -11.96 -2.35
CA THR A 314 13.22 -10.58 -1.86
C THR A 314 11.98 -10.00 -1.18
N ILE A 315 10.78 -10.27 -1.70
CA ILE A 315 9.50 -9.85 -1.10
C ILE A 315 9.24 -10.52 0.26
N LEU A 316 9.56 -11.82 0.37
CA LEU A 316 9.34 -12.63 1.57
C LEU A 316 10.32 -12.33 2.72
N GLY A 317 11.29 -11.43 2.53
CA GLY A 317 12.26 -11.08 3.58
C GLY A 317 13.13 -12.26 4.01
N GLY A 318 13.45 -13.15 3.07
CA GLY A 318 14.33 -14.28 3.34
C GLY A 318 15.72 -13.79 3.74
N LYS A 319 16.06 -13.91 5.04
CA LYS A 319 17.45 -13.86 5.50
C LYS A 319 18.27 -14.82 4.64
N LYS A 320 19.25 -14.29 3.91
CA LYS A 320 20.40 -15.11 3.50
C LYS A 320 21.06 -15.58 4.81
N GLU A 321 21.00 -16.89 5.06
CA GLU A 321 21.91 -17.55 6.00
C GLU A 321 23.33 -17.55 5.45
#